data_AF-A0A9W6BEH6-F1
#
_entry.id   AF-A0A9W6BEH6-F1
#
_cell.length_a   1.000
_cell.length_b   1.000
_cell.length_c   1.000
_cell.angle_alpha   90.00
_cell.angle_beta   90.00
_cell.angle_gamma   90.00
#
_symmetry.space_group_name_H-M   'P 1'
#
loop_
_entity.id
_entity.type
_entity.pdbx_description
1 polymer ?
#
loop_
_entity_poly.entity_id
_entity_poly.type
_entity_poly.pdbx_seq_one_letter_code
_entity_poly.pdbx_strand_id
1 'polypeptide(L)'
;MAAKQPSSKKPASEAESKTQKRTLDLLAEDCKRICTSALNKPFVNLQDAVDHLLPFHVLSSLAGDEADAEEAEAAAQEGGRLLCSRRDLAAELATRRAVELQSRVEDLRQRVGKLEDRYRTRHKRPLPEEELFIAQVLKEVSERIVEAERAKPTVLSSESESDSEDSDEARGS
;
A
#
# COMPACT_ATOMS: atom_id res chain seq x y z
N MET A 1 -24.02 68.90 6.10
CA MET A 1 -22.87 67.99 5.84
C MET A 1 -23.44 66.69 5.29
N ALA A 2 -23.03 66.29 4.09
CA ALA A 2 -23.61 65.18 3.35
C ALA A 2 -22.64 63.98 3.24
N ALA A 3 -23.24 62.78 3.20
CA ALA A 3 -22.74 61.48 2.72
C ALA A 3 -21.68 60.75 3.60
N LYS A 4 -21.64 59.41 3.71
CA LYS A 4 -22.06 58.32 2.80
C LYS A 4 -22.56 57.08 3.57
N GLN A 5 -23.54 56.39 2.96
CA GLN A 5 -23.99 55.05 3.33
C GLN A 5 -22.87 53.99 3.17
N PRO A 6 -22.87 52.91 3.97
CA PRO A 6 -22.08 51.72 3.65
C PRO A 6 -22.66 51.03 2.43
N SER A 7 -21.86 50.94 1.36
CA SER A 7 -22.22 50.30 0.10
C SER A 7 -22.44 48.81 0.28
N SER A 8 -23.58 48.36 -0.24
CA SER A 8 -24.01 46.98 -0.48
C SER A 8 -22.88 45.97 -0.75
N LYS A 9 -22.86 44.90 0.05
CA LYS A 9 -22.22 43.61 -0.26
C LYS A 9 -22.66 43.15 -1.65
N LYS A 10 -21.74 42.97 -2.59
CA LYS A 10 -22.01 42.23 -3.82
C LYS A 10 -22.05 40.74 -3.47
N PRO A 11 -23.12 40.01 -3.80
CA PRO A 11 -23.09 38.55 -3.75
C PRO A 11 -22.06 38.05 -4.77
N ALA A 12 -21.24 37.07 -4.39
CA ALA A 12 -20.39 36.32 -5.31
C ALA A 12 -21.22 35.92 -6.53
N SER A 13 -20.73 36.25 -7.73
CA SER A 13 -21.56 36.12 -8.93
C SER A 13 -21.83 34.65 -9.23
N GLU A 14 -23.00 34.29 -9.75
CA GLU A 14 -23.29 32.91 -10.18
C GLU A 14 -22.24 32.34 -11.17
N ALA A 15 -21.49 33.20 -11.85
CA ALA A 15 -20.43 32.79 -12.76
C ALA A 15 -19.21 32.23 -12.01
N GLU A 16 -18.87 32.79 -10.85
CA GLU A 16 -17.75 32.32 -10.02
C GLU A 16 -18.06 30.95 -9.41
N SER A 17 -19.29 30.74 -8.91
CA SER A 17 -19.70 29.45 -8.35
C SER A 17 -19.78 28.35 -9.42
N LYS A 18 -20.23 28.67 -10.64
CA LYS A 18 -20.21 27.73 -11.78
C LYS A 18 -18.79 27.37 -12.20
N THR A 19 -17.86 28.31 -12.12
CA THR A 19 -16.45 28.09 -12.45
C THR A 19 -15.77 27.22 -11.39
N GLN A 20 -15.99 27.51 -10.10
CA GLN A 20 -15.52 26.70 -8.98
C GLN A 20 -16.07 25.27 -9.02
N LYS A 21 -17.34 25.09 -9.39
CA LYS A 21 -17.92 23.75 -9.52
C LYS A 21 -17.21 22.94 -10.62
N ARG A 22 -16.97 23.56 -11.77
CA ARG A 22 -16.25 22.91 -12.89
C ARG A 22 -14.82 22.54 -12.52
N THR A 23 -14.11 23.40 -11.79
CA THR A 23 -12.74 23.09 -11.36
C THR A 23 -12.71 21.93 -10.35
N LEU A 24 -13.67 21.87 -9.43
CA LEU A 24 -13.81 20.74 -8.50
C LEU A 24 -14.15 19.42 -9.21
N ASP A 25 -15.02 19.47 -10.23
CA ASP A 25 -15.36 18.30 -11.03
C ASP A 25 -14.14 17.77 -11.81
N LEU A 26 -13.34 18.66 -12.41
CA LEU A 26 -12.09 18.31 -13.09
C LEU A 26 -11.06 17.72 -12.13
N LEU A 27 -10.90 18.32 -10.94
CA LEU A 27 -10.00 17.81 -9.90
C LEU A 27 -10.38 16.38 -9.46
N ALA A 28 -11.68 16.11 -9.33
CA ALA A 28 -12.17 14.78 -8.97
C ALA A 28 -11.84 13.73 -10.05
N GLU A 29 -11.92 14.10 -11.34
CA GLU A 29 -11.48 13.23 -12.43
C GLU A 29 -9.98 12.97 -12.41
N ASP A 30 -9.16 14.00 -12.18
CA ASP A 30 -7.71 13.88 -12.12
C ASP A 30 -7.27 12.96 -10.98
N CYS A 31 -7.85 13.12 -9.79
CA CYS A 31 -7.65 12.21 -8.65
C CYS A 31 -7.97 10.76 -9.01
N LYS A 32 -9.07 10.53 -9.73
CA LYS A 32 -9.45 9.17 -10.17
C LYS A 32 -8.43 8.60 -11.14
N ARG A 33 -7.95 9.38 -12.11
CA ARG A 33 -6.94 8.94 -13.10
C ARG A 33 -5.64 8.55 -12.42
N ILE A 34 -5.17 9.34 -11.45
CA ILE A 34 -3.96 9.07 -10.66
C ILE A 34 -4.07 7.75 -9.91
N CYS A 35 -5.16 7.54 -9.17
CA CYS A 35 -5.36 6.32 -8.37
C CYS A 35 -5.41 5.03 -9.21
N THR A 36 -5.67 5.15 -10.51
CA THR A 36 -5.74 4.00 -11.45
C THR A 36 -4.53 3.90 -12.38
N SER A 37 -3.58 4.83 -12.29
CA SER A 37 -2.42 4.87 -13.19
C SER A 37 -1.41 3.75 -12.88
N ALA A 38 -0.94 3.08 -13.92
CA ALA A 38 0.01 1.98 -13.80
C ALA A 38 1.45 2.50 -13.87
N LEU A 39 2.05 2.83 -12.72
CA LEU A 39 3.39 3.44 -12.63
C LEU A 39 4.53 2.55 -13.19
N ASN A 40 4.29 1.25 -13.34
CA ASN A 40 5.29 0.29 -13.81
C ASN A 40 5.24 0.05 -15.32
N LYS A 41 4.33 0.69 -16.06
CA LYS A 41 4.21 0.53 -17.51
C LYS A 41 4.86 1.73 -18.23
N PRO A 42 5.71 1.51 -19.24
CA PRO A 42 6.22 2.60 -20.06
C PRO A 42 5.10 3.23 -20.89
N PHE A 43 5.21 4.53 -21.15
CA PHE A 43 4.25 5.24 -22.01
C PHE A 43 4.34 4.75 -23.45
N VAL A 44 3.19 4.52 -24.07
CA VAL A 44 3.10 4.00 -25.44
C VAL A 44 3.33 5.11 -26.47
N ASN A 45 2.93 6.35 -26.16
CA ASN A 45 3.10 7.51 -27.01
C ASN A 45 3.10 8.82 -26.18
N LEU A 46 3.30 9.96 -26.85
CA LEU A 46 3.33 11.26 -26.17
C LEU A 46 1.99 11.63 -25.52
N GLN A 47 0.87 11.32 -26.18
CA GLN A 47 -0.46 11.62 -25.65
C GLN A 47 -0.73 10.82 -24.36
N ASP A 48 -0.32 9.55 -24.34
CA ASP A 48 -0.37 8.66 -23.19
C ASP A 48 0.46 9.21 -22.02
N ALA A 49 1.65 9.73 -22.29
CA ALA A 49 2.47 10.40 -21.28
C ALA A 49 1.78 11.66 -20.74
N VAL A 50 1.16 12.48 -21.60
CA VAL A 50 0.40 13.66 -21.18
C VAL A 50 -0.79 13.25 -20.31
N ASP A 51 -1.61 12.31 -20.76
CA ASP A 51 -2.82 11.89 -20.04
C ASP A 51 -2.50 11.27 -18.67
N HIS A 52 -1.35 10.61 -18.55
CA HIS A 52 -0.90 10.01 -17.30
C HIS A 52 -0.15 10.97 -16.38
N LEU A 53 0.65 11.92 -16.88
CA LEU A 53 1.48 12.81 -16.06
C LEU A 53 0.79 14.13 -15.71
N LEU A 54 -0.07 14.65 -16.58
CA LEU A 54 -0.72 15.95 -16.39
C LEU A 54 -1.57 16.02 -15.10
N PRO A 55 -2.32 14.97 -14.71
CA PRO A 55 -3.00 14.95 -13.42
C PRO A 55 -2.05 15.13 -12.22
N PHE A 56 -0.86 14.52 -12.27
CA PHE A 56 0.13 14.67 -11.21
C PHE A 56 0.70 16.08 -11.17
N HIS A 57 0.91 16.72 -12.32
CA HIS A 57 1.42 18.10 -12.38
C HIS A 57 0.43 19.11 -11.78
N VAL A 58 -0.86 18.94 -12.04
CA VAL A 58 -1.92 19.79 -11.48
C VAL A 58 -1.96 19.67 -9.95
N LEU A 59 -1.82 18.46 -9.42
CA LEU A 59 -1.78 18.24 -7.97
C LEU A 59 -0.43 18.59 -7.33
N SER A 60 0.67 18.49 -8.09
CA SER A 60 2.02 18.77 -7.61
C SER A 60 2.42 20.23 -7.76
N SER A 61 1.49 21.13 -8.06
CA SER A 61 1.78 22.56 -8.07
C SER A 61 2.27 22.95 -6.68
N LEU A 62 3.59 23.08 -6.56
CA LEU A 62 4.32 23.52 -5.37
C LEU A 62 3.91 24.93 -4.92
N ALA A 63 3.10 25.63 -5.73
CA ALA A 63 2.48 26.89 -5.38
C ALA A 63 1.25 26.74 -4.45
N GLY A 64 0.87 25.53 -4.02
CA GLY A 64 -0.23 25.34 -3.07
C GLY A 64 0.00 26.06 -1.74
N ASP A 65 1.22 25.98 -1.20
CA ASP A 65 1.58 26.65 0.05
C ASP A 65 1.69 28.18 -0.13
N GLU A 66 2.17 28.65 -1.29
CA GLU A 66 2.24 30.10 -1.62
C GLU A 66 0.84 30.69 -1.86
N ALA A 67 -0.04 29.97 -2.58
CA ALA A 67 -1.42 30.39 -2.83
C ALA A 67 -2.27 30.40 -1.55
N ASP A 68 -2.06 29.43 -0.64
CA ASP A 68 -2.73 29.41 0.66
C ASP A 68 -2.24 30.56 1.56
N ALA A 69 -0.95 30.96 1.45
CA ALA A 69 -0.41 32.11 2.15
C ALA A 69 -0.97 33.44 1.61
N GLU A 70 -1.03 33.61 0.28
CA GLU A 70 -1.64 34.78 -0.36
C GLU A 70 -3.13 34.92 0.01
N GLU A 71 -3.88 33.81 0.03
CA GLU A 71 -5.29 33.81 0.43
C GLU A 71 -5.46 34.15 1.92
N ALA A 72 -4.56 33.68 2.78
CA ALA A 72 -4.54 34.02 4.20
C ALA A 72 -4.25 35.50 4.44
N GLU A 73 -3.31 36.08 3.70
CA GLU A 73 -2.99 37.50 3.76
C GLU A 73 -4.17 38.36 3.25
N ALA A 74 -4.79 37.98 2.14
CA ALA A 74 -5.98 38.66 1.62
C ALA A 74 -7.15 38.64 2.62
N ALA A 75 -7.42 37.49 3.24
CA ALA A 75 -8.43 37.37 4.29
C ALA A 75 -8.11 38.26 5.51
N ALA A 76 -6.84 38.34 5.91
CA ALA A 76 -6.40 39.20 7.02
C ALA A 76 -6.58 40.70 6.71
N GLN A 77 -6.35 41.13 5.47
CA GLN A 77 -6.60 42.51 5.03
C GLN A 77 -8.09 42.89 5.09
N GLU A 78 -8.99 41.92 4.88
CA GLU A 78 -10.43 42.08 5.04
C GLU A 78 -10.92 41.91 6.49
N GLY A 79 -10.01 41.70 7.45
CA GLY A 79 -10.31 41.49 8.87
C GLY A 79 -10.83 40.08 9.21
N GLY A 80 -10.70 39.14 8.28
CA GLY A 80 -11.06 37.73 8.44
C GLY A 80 -9.86 36.84 8.76
N ARG A 81 -10.14 35.57 9.08
CA ARG A 81 -9.13 34.51 9.24
C ARG A 81 -9.65 33.22 8.60
N LEU A 82 -8.81 32.55 7.81
CA LEU A 82 -9.12 31.23 7.27
C LEU A 82 -9.27 30.21 8.42
N LEU A 83 -10.29 29.35 8.32
CA LEU A 83 -10.53 28.29 9.29
C LEU A 83 -9.53 27.14 9.16
N CYS A 84 -9.11 26.81 7.94
CA CYS A 84 -8.12 25.79 7.62
C CYS A 84 -7.45 26.11 6.27
N SER A 85 -6.21 25.65 6.06
CA SER A 85 -5.56 25.69 4.74
C SER A 85 -6.11 24.59 3.83
N ARG A 86 -5.89 24.70 2.51
CA ARG A 86 -6.32 23.64 1.57
C ARG A 86 -5.57 22.35 1.86
N ARG A 87 -4.31 22.47 2.28
CA ARG A 87 -3.49 21.36 2.76
C ARG A 87 -4.09 20.66 3.98
N ASP A 88 -4.56 21.42 4.97
CA ASP A 88 -5.18 20.84 6.17
C ASP A 88 -6.47 20.10 5.82
N LEU A 89 -7.30 20.69 4.96
CA LEU A 89 -8.54 20.06 4.49
C LEU A 89 -8.25 18.77 3.70
N ALA A 90 -7.24 18.79 2.81
CA ALA A 90 -6.83 17.62 2.06
C ALA A 90 -6.31 16.50 2.98
N ALA A 91 -5.53 16.85 4.01
CA ALA A 91 -5.05 15.90 5.01
C ALA A 91 -6.19 15.29 5.84
N GLU A 92 -7.18 16.10 6.23
CA GLU A 92 -8.38 15.62 6.94
C GLU A 92 -9.19 14.65 6.07
N LEU A 93 -9.44 15.00 4.81
CA LEU A 93 -10.16 14.14 3.85
C LEU A 93 -9.42 12.83 3.60
N ALA A 94 -8.09 12.88 3.44
CA ALA A 94 -7.26 11.69 3.27
C ALA A 94 -7.33 10.78 4.52
N THR A 95 -7.27 11.37 5.71
CA THR A 95 -7.36 10.65 6.98
C THR A 95 -8.72 9.99 7.16
N ARG A 96 -9.81 10.74 6.91
CA ARG A 96 -11.17 10.21 6.93
C ARG A 96 -11.33 9.03 5.96
N ARG A 97 -10.79 9.18 4.75
CA ARG A 97 -10.84 8.11 3.75
C ARG A 97 -10.03 6.88 4.16
N ALA A 98 -8.86 7.08 4.77
CA ALA A 98 -8.04 5.99 5.30
C ALA A 98 -8.80 5.20 6.37
N VAL A 99 -9.47 5.88 7.31
CA VAL A 99 -10.30 5.25 8.35
C VAL A 99 -11.46 4.45 7.73
N GLU A 100 -12.16 5.01 6.74
CA GLU A 100 -13.24 4.29 6.03
C GLU A 100 -12.74 3.03 5.30
N LEU A 101 -11.54 3.08 4.72
CA LEU A 101 -10.95 1.92 4.06
C LEU A 101 -10.50 0.88 5.09
N GLN A 102 -9.93 1.32 6.21
CA GLN A 102 -9.53 0.43 7.29
C GLN A 102 -10.73 -0.34 7.85
N SER A 103 -11.85 0.33 8.11
CA SER A 103 -13.07 -0.36 8.61
C SER A 103 -13.58 -1.39 7.61
N ARG A 104 -13.58 -1.09 6.30
CA ARG A 104 -13.93 -2.07 5.24
C ARG A 104 -12.99 -3.27 5.21
N VAL A 105 -11.69 -3.06 5.42
CA VAL A 105 -10.71 -4.15 5.48
C VAL A 105 -10.97 -5.03 6.70
N GLU A 106 -11.27 -4.44 7.85
CA GLU A 106 -11.62 -5.17 9.07
C GLU A 106 -12.90 -6.00 8.89
N ASP A 107 -13.94 -5.43 8.27
CA ASP A 107 -15.17 -6.16 7.93
C ASP A 107 -14.91 -7.35 7.00
N LEU A 108 -14.07 -7.15 5.97
CA LEU A 108 -13.69 -8.23 5.06
C LEU A 108 -12.88 -9.31 5.77
N ARG A 109 -11.94 -8.94 6.65
CA ARG A 109 -11.18 -9.89 7.48
C ARG A 109 -12.11 -10.72 8.37
N GLN A 110 -13.08 -10.09 9.03
CA GLN A 110 -14.05 -10.82 9.84
C GLN A 110 -14.90 -11.79 9.01
N ARG A 111 -15.30 -11.38 7.79
CA ARG A 111 -16.05 -12.25 6.87
C ARG A 111 -15.22 -13.44 6.40
N VAL A 112 -13.94 -13.22 6.10
CA VAL A 112 -12.99 -14.29 5.76
C VAL A 112 -12.83 -15.24 6.94
N GLY A 113 -12.58 -14.75 8.16
CA GLY A 113 -12.49 -15.59 9.35
C GLY A 113 -13.74 -16.46 9.57
N LYS A 114 -14.94 -15.87 9.43
CA LYS A 114 -16.20 -16.63 9.48
C LYS A 114 -16.36 -17.67 8.37
N LEU A 115 -15.76 -17.45 7.20
CA LEU A 115 -15.75 -18.42 6.11
C LEU A 115 -14.75 -19.54 6.39
N GLU A 116 -13.56 -19.21 6.88
CA GLU A 116 -12.53 -20.18 7.29
C GLU A 116 -13.02 -21.06 8.43
N ASP A 117 -13.68 -20.49 9.45
CA ASP A 117 -14.26 -21.26 10.56
C ASP A 117 -15.37 -22.19 10.08
N ARG A 118 -16.24 -21.71 9.17
CA ARG A 118 -17.27 -22.55 8.53
C ARG A 118 -16.64 -23.64 7.68
N TYR A 119 -15.54 -23.35 7.00
CA TYR A 119 -14.80 -24.31 6.20
C TYR A 119 -14.21 -25.42 7.08
N ARG A 120 -13.49 -25.05 8.15
CA ARG A 120 -12.90 -25.97 9.13
C ARG A 120 -13.94 -26.82 9.86
N THR A 121 -15.11 -26.26 10.15
CA THR A 121 -16.18 -26.99 10.84
C THR A 121 -16.98 -27.92 9.92
N ARG A 122 -17.11 -27.60 8.61
CA ARG A 122 -17.77 -28.47 7.63
C ARG A 122 -16.87 -29.57 7.08
N HIS A 123 -15.60 -29.28 6.84
CA HIS A 123 -14.68 -30.20 6.18
C HIS A 123 -13.69 -30.77 7.20
N LYS A 124 -13.93 -32.03 7.60
CA LYS A 124 -12.98 -32.78 8.45
C LYS A 124 -11.75 -33.26 7.68
N ARG A 125 -11.77 -33.17 6.35
CA ARG A 125 -10.71 -33.59 5.43
C ARG A 125 -10.50 -32.48 4.40
N PRO A 126 -9.24 -32.19 3.99
CA PRO A 126 -8.96 -31.16 2.99
C PRO A 126 -9.70 -31.44 1.68
N LEU A 127 -10.02 -30.38 0.93
CA LEU A 127 -10.59 -30.54 -0.40
C LEU A 127 -9.58 -31.24 -1.34
N PRO A 128 -10.05 -31.92 -2.40
CA PRO A 128 -9.15 -32.58 -3.36
C PRO A 128 -8.06 -31.66 -3.94
N GLU A 129 -8.38 -30.39 -4.17
CA GLU A 129 -7.42 -29.39 -4.65
C GLU A 129 -6.35 -29.06 -3.58
N GLU A 130 -6.74 -29.00 -2.31
CA GLU A 130 -5.81 -28.81 -1.19
C GLU A 130 -4.97 -30.06 -0.95
N GLU A 131 -5.53 -31.27 -1.10
CA GLU A 131 -4.79 -32.52 -1.02
C GLU A 131 -3.70 -32.59 -2.10
N LEU A 132 -3.99 -32.15 -3.33
CA LEU A 132 -3.01 -32.05 -4.41
C LEU A 132 -1.90 -31.04 -4.08
N PHE A 133 -2.28 -29.87 -3.54
CA PHE A 133 -1.30 -28.87 -3.14
C PHE A 133 -0.40 -29.35 -2.01
N ILE A 134 -0.97 -30.00 -0.98
CA ILE A 134 -0.21 -30.61 0.12
C ILE A 134 0.74 -31.68 -0.41
N ALA A 135 0.27 -32.53 -1.32
CA ALA A 135 1.11 -33.56 -1.94
C ALA A 135 2.29 -32.96 -2.73
N GLN A 136 2.05 -31.86 -3.46
CA GLN A 136 3.11 -31.15 -4.19
C GLN A 136 4.14 -30.55 -3.24
N VAL A 137 3.71 -29.88 -2.16
CA VAL A 137 4.62 -29.30 -1.17
C VAL A 137 5.44 -30.39 -0.47
N LEU A 138 4.83 -31.51 -0.08
CA LEU A 138 5.53 -32.63 0.53
C LEU A 138 6.58 -33.22 -0.42
N LYS A 139 6.26 -33.31 -1.71
CA LYS A 139 7.20 -33.75 -2.75
C LYS A 139 8.40 -32.80 -2.84
N GLU A 140 8.17 -31.49 -2.96
CA GLU A 140 9.25 -30.48 -3.03
C GLU A 140 10.13 -30.50 -1.77
N VAL A 141 9.55 -30.68 -0.58
CA VAL A 141 10.33 -30.82 0.67
C VAL A 141 11.16 -32.09 0.66
N SER A 142 10.60 -33.22 0.21
CA SER A 142 11.35 -34.48 0.13
C SER A 142 12.52 -34.41 -0.84
N GLU A 143 12.34 -33.74 -1.98
CA GLU A 143 13.40 -33.52 -2.98
C GLU A 143 14.53 -32.68 -2.39
N ARG A 144 14.21 -31.59 -1.68
CA ARG A 144 15.21 -30.77 -0.98
C ARG A 144 15.97 -31.53 0.10
N ILE A 145 15.31 -32.44 0.82
CA ILE A 145 15.97 -33.28 1.83
C ILE A 145 16.94 -34.24 1.16
N VAL A 146 16.52 -34.90 0.07
CA VAL A 146 17.40 -35.82 -0.69
C VAL A 146 18.59 -35.07 -1.30
N GLU A 147 18.37 -33.87 -1.83
CA GLU A 147 19.44 -33.00 -2.32
C GLU A 147 20.41 -32.59 -1.21
N ALA A 148 19.88 -32.22 -0.03
CA ALA A 148 20.70 -31.90 1.13
C ALA A 148 21.50 -33.10 1.64
N GLU A 149 20.94 -34.31 1.58
CA GLU A 149 21.65 -35.55 1.94
C GLU A 149 22.71 -35.95 0.92
N ARG A 150 22.46 -35.75 -0.38
CA ARG A 150 23.48 -35.93 -1.42
C ARG A 150 24.59 -34.90 -1.35
N ALA A 151 24.29 -33.70 -0.85
CA ALA A 151 25.26 -32.64 -0.64
C ALA A 151 26.03 -32.77 0.68
N LYS A 152 25.65 -33.71 1.58
CA LYS A 152 26.49 -34.03 2.74
C LYS A 152 27.74 -34.77 2.23
N PRO A 153 28.95 -34.22 2.43
CA PRO A 153 30.16 -34.91 2.02
C PRO A 153 30.26 -36.21 2.83
N THR A 154 30.39 -37.33 2.13
CA THR A 154 30.78 -38.61 2.70
C THR A 154 32.13 -38.39 3.39
N VAL A 155 32.11 -38.15 4.69
CA VAL A 155 33.33 -38.22 5.50
C VAL A 155 33.71 -39.69 5.44
N LEU A 156 34.67 -39.98 4.57
CA LEU A 156 35.37 -41.25 4.54
C LEU A 156 35.90 -41.46 5.96
N SER A 157 35.25 -42.35 6.71
CA SER A 157 35.79 -42.94 7.90
C SER A 157 37.03 -43.74 7.47
N SER A 158 38.15 -43.04 7.33
CA SER A 158 39.47 -43.65 7.34
C SER A 158 39.72 -44.10 8.78
N GLU A 159 39.15 -45.25 9.12
CA GLU A 159 39.54 -46.02 10.29
C GLU A 159 41.01 -46.35 10.11
N SER A 160 41.86 -45.58 10.78
CA SER A 160 43.29 -45.83 10.87
C SER A 160 43.48 -47.11 11.67
N GLU A 161 43.83 -48.19 10.98
CA GLU A 161 44.45 -49.38 11.57
C GLU A 161 45.77 -48.95 12.22
N SER A 162 45.71 -48.57 13.50
CA SER A 162 46.90 -48.35 14.33
C SER A 162 47.32 -49.69 14.92
N ASP A 163 48.19 -50.34 14.17
CA ASP A 163 49.06 -51.44 14.55
C ASP A 163 49.72 -51.19 15.92
N SER A 164 49.51 -52.13 16.85
CA SER A 164 50.33 -52.29 18.05
C SER A 164 50.30 -53.75 18.51
N GLU A 165 51.15 -54.55 17.90
CA GLU A 165 51.66 -55.78 18.52
C GLU A 165 52.74 -55.41 19.56
N ASP A 166 52.54 -55.77 20.84
CA ASP A 166 53.66 -56.18 21.69
C ASP A 166 53.21 -57.21 22.74
N SER A 167 53.54 -58.46 22.41
CA SER A 167 54.01 -59.60 23.20
C SER A 167 53.83 -59.66 24.72
N ASP A 168 53.30 -60.83 25.11
CA ASP A 168 53.83 -61.78 26.09
C ASP A 168 53.45 -61.77 27.59
N GLU A 169 53.01 -62.98 27.97
CA GLU A 169 53.24 -63.72 29.22
C GLU A 169 52.79 -63.12 30.57
N ALA A 170 51.78 -63.75 31.19
CA ALA A 170 52.05 -64.84 32.15
C ALA A 170 50.86 -65.08 33.12
N ARG A 171 50.54 -66.37 33.28
CA ARG A 171 49.93 -67.05 34.45
C ARG A 171 48.43 -66.77 34.69
N GLY A 172 47.55 -67.76 34.75
CA GLY A 172 47.74 -69.17 35.09
C GLY A 172 47.45 -69.41 36.57
N SER A 173 46.27 -69.98 36.81
CA SER A 173 45.66 -70.48 38.07
C SER A 173 44.93 -69.46 38.93
#